data_AF-X1PSK4-F1
#
_entry.id   AF-X1PSK4-F1
#
_cell.length_a   1.000
_cell.length_b   1.000
_cell.length_c   1.000
_cell.angle_alpha   90.00
_cell.angle_beta   90.00
_cell.angle_gamma   90.00
#
_symmetry.space_group_name_H-M   'P 1'
#
loop_
_entity.id
_entity.type
_entity.pdbx_description
1 polymer ?
#
loop_
_entity_poly.entity_id
_entity_poly.type
_entity_poly.pdbx_seq_one_letter_code
_entity_poly.pdbx_strand_id
1 'polypeptide(L)'
;MESSIPVLVDFGAILGERVRVKISEVKKNFARSRLEEVILSSPHRTKPLCPVYHLCGGCQLQHIVYEKQLEIKRLAVQDALIRLGQQKVELLSVIGMEHPWRYRNKGYFQVN
;
A
#
# COMPACT_ATOMS: atom_id res chain seq x y z
N MET A 1 -1.65 0.93 -32.23
CA MET A 1 -2.49 0.61 -31.06
C MET A 1 -1.56 0.22 -29.93
N GLU A 2 -1.21 1.19 -29.10
CA GLU A 2 -0.36 0.99 -27.94
C GLU A 2 -1.23 0.32 -26.86
N SER A 3 -1.16 -1.00 -26.78
CA SER A 3 -1.84 -1.77 -25.74
C SER A 3 -1.20 -1.44 -24.40
N SER A 4 -1.69 -0.39 -23.73
CA SER A 4 -1.26 -0.03 -22.38
C SER A 4 -1.83 -1.05 -21.39
N ILE A 5 -0.98 -1.98 -20.95
CA ILE A 5 -1.34 -2.90 -19.86
C ILE A 5 -1.06 -2.23 -18.50
N PRO A 6 -1.91 -2.45 -17.48
CA PRO A 6 -1.66 -1.96 -16.13
C PRO A 6 -0.33 -2.48 -15.59
N VAL A 7 0.47 -1.59 -14.99
CA VAL A 7 1.72 -1.94 -14.29
C VAL A 7 1.47 -1.84 -12.79
N LEU A 8 1.53 -2.97 -12.10
CA LEU A 8 1.41 -3.06 -10.65
C LEU A 8 2.79 -2.88 -10.02
N VAL A 9 2.89 -1.95 -9.08
CA VAL A 9 4.10 -1.76 -8.27
C VAL A 9 3.94 -2.56 -6.99
N ASP A 10 4.77 -3.59 -6.83
CA ASP A 10 4.59 -4.59 -5.77
C ASP A 10 4.67 -4.01 -4.35
N PHE A 11 5.45 -2.93 -4.17
CA PHE A 11 5.65 -2.31 -2.86
C PHE A 11 6.12 -0.86 -2.97
N GLY A 12 5.67 -0.03 -2.04
CA GLY A 12 6.31 1.25 -1.71
C GLY A 12 5.87 2.45 -2.53
N ALA A 13 4.99 2.29 -3.54
CA ALA A 13 4.40 3.41 -4.29
C ALA A 13 3.09 3.88 -3.65
N ILE A 14 2.86 5.19 -3.66
CA ILE A 14 1.64 5.83 -3.15
C ILE A 14 0.87 6.44 -4.33
N LEU A 15 -0.46 6.48 -4.23
CA LEU A 15 -1.30 7.16 -5.21
C LEU A 15 -0.87 8.65 -5.35
N GLY A 16 -0.80 9.11 -6.60
CA GLY A 16 -0.39 10.48 -6.94
C GLY A 16 1.12 10.64 -7.19
N GLU A 17 1.92 9.60 -7.00
CA GLU A 17 3.36 9.66 -7.26
C GLU A 17 3.71 9.42 -8.73
N ARG A 18 4.80 10.07 -9.17
CA ARG A 18 5.50 9.69 -10.40
C ARG A 18 6.71 8.87 -9.99
N VAL A 19 6.82 7.65 -10.52
CA VAL A 19 7.84 6.69 -10.12
C VAL A 19 8.56 6.09 -11.33
N ARG A 20 9.85 5.77 -11.16
CA ARG A 20 10.57 4.85 -12.04
C ARG A 20 10.44 3.45 -11.47
N VAL A 21 10.09 2.50 -12.33
CA VAL A 21 9.91 1.10 -11.95
C VAL A 21 10.64 0.18 -12.91
N LYS A 22 11.09 -0.96 -12.40
CA LYS A 22 11.63 -2.05 -13.20
C LYS A 22 10.61 -3.16 -13.29
N ILE A 23 10.20 -3.49 -14.52
CA ILE A 23 9.30 -4.62 -14.77
C ILE A 23 9.98 -5.91 -14.30
N SER A 24 9.31 -6.62 -13.39
CA SER A 24 9.76 -7.89 -12.84
C SER A 24 9.11 -9.08 -13.55
N GLU A 25 7.87 -8.91 -14.03
CA GLU A 25 7.10 -9.98 -14.65
C GLU A 25 6.03 -9.39 -15.58
N VAL A 26 5.78 -10.03 -16.73
CA VAL A 26 4.69 -9.67 -17.63
C VAL A 26 3.68 -10.81 -17.70
N LYS A 27 2.41 -10.52 -17.42
CA LYS A 27 1.27 -11.43 -17.54
C LYS A 27 0.36 -11.00 -18.69
N LYS A 28 -0.62 -11.84 -19.02
CA LYS A 28 -1.59 -11.57 -20.09
C LYS A 28 -2.30 -10.21 -19.97
N ASN A 29 -2.65 -9.80 -18.75
CA ASN A 29 -3.49 -8.62 -18.51
C ASN A 29 -2.82 -7.51 -17.67
N PHE A 30 -1.61 -7.73 -17.16
CA PHE A 30 -0.88 -6.76 -16.33
C PHE A 30 0.60 -7.10 -16.28
N ALA A 31 1.44 -6.16 -15.86
CA ALA A 31 2.83 -6.40 -15.51
C ALA A 31 3.06 -6.12 -14.02
N ARG A 32 3.95 -6.88 -13.38
CA ARG A 32 4.47 -6.57 -12.05
C ARG A 32 5.78 -5.82 -12.17
N SER A 33 6.07 -5.00 -11.17
CA SER A 33 7.25 -4.17 -11.16
C SER A 33 7.75 -3.89 -9.75
N ARG A 34 9.03 -3.59 -9.66
CA ARG A 34 9.68 -3.09 -8.43
C ARG A 34 9.95 -1.61 -8.57
N LEU A 35 9.66 -0.86 -7.50
CA LEU A 35 9.97 0.55 -7.40
C LEU A 35 11.50 0.75 -7.40
N GLU A 36 12.01 1.57 -8.31
CA GLU A 36 13.43 1.96 -8.34
C GLU A 36 13.62 3.37 -7.78
N GLU A 37 12.76 4.30 -8.17
CA GLU A 37 12.88 5.71 -7.75
C GLU A 37 11.50 6.38 -7.66
N VAL A 38 11.32 7.24 -6.66
CA VAL A 38 10.18 8.17 -6.60
C VAL A 38 10.64 9.51 -7.16
N ILE A 39 10.17 9.85 -8.36
CA ILE A 39 10.54 11.08 -9.10
C ILE A 39 9.73 12.26 -8.56
N LEU A 40 8.43 12.06 -8.32
CA LEU A 40 7.55 13.04 -7.68
C LEU A 40 6.84 12.36 -6.51
N SER A 41 7.11 12.84 -5.30
CA SER A 41 6.58 12.25 -4.09
C SER A 41 5.19 12.78 -3.72
N SER A 42 4.38 11.91 -3.13
CA SER A 42 3.08 12.27 -2.57
C SER A 42 3.27 13.08 -1.27
N PRO A 43 2.43 14.08 -0.98
CA PRO A 43 2.43 14.76 0.32
C PRO A 43 2.12 13.82 1.49
N HIS A 44 1.57 12.64 1.22
CA HIS A 44 1.29 11.62 2.22
C HIS A 44 2.45 10.65 2.45
N ARG A 45 3.59 10.81 1.76
CA ARG A 45 4.78 10.00 2.02
C ARG A 45 5.43 10.43 3.33
N THR A 46 5.84 9.44 4.12
CA THR A 46 6.69 9.64 5.29
C THR A 46 7.85 8.65 5.29
N LYS A 47 8.91 8.93 6.06
CA LYS A 47 10.02 8.01 6.23
C LYS A 47 9.58 6.89 7.19
N PRO A 48 9.67 5.61 6.78
CA PRO A 48 9.42 4.48 7.68
C PRO A 48 10.33 4.55 8.92
N LEU A 49 9.77 4.30 10.11
CA LEU A 49 10.55 4.26 11.36
C LEU A 49 11.38 2.97 11.50
N CYS A 50 10.91 1.86 10.92
CA CYS A 50 11.60 0.58 11.03
C CYS A 50 12.81 0.52 10.07
N PRO A 51 14.03 0.24 10.56
CA PRO A 51 15.24 0.22 9.72
C PRO A 51 15.24 -0.91 8.68
N VAL A 52 14.49 -1.98 8.92
CA VAL A 52 14.38 -3.14 8.01
C VAL A 52 13.04 -3.17 7.25
N TYR A 53 12.32 -2.05 7.21
CA TYR A 53 10.98 -1.95 6.59
C TYR A 53 10.94 -2.50 5.15
N HIS A 54 11.96 -2.19 4.36
CA HIS A 54 12.05 -2.60 2.95
C HIS A 54 12.45 -4.07 2.75
N LEU A 55 12.84 -4.78 3.82
CA LEU A 55 13.38 -6.14 3.75
C LEU A 55 12.49 -7.18 4.44
N CYS A 56 11.90 -6.81 5.58
CA CYS A 56 11.21 -7.76 6.48
C CYS A 56 9.81 -8.17 6.01
N GLY A 57 9.09 -7.30 5.29
CA GLY A 57 7.72 -7.57 4.82
C GLY A 57 6.64 -7.56 5.91
N GLY A 58 7.01 -7.46 7.18
CA GLY A 58 6.05 -7.46 8.31
C GLY A 58 5.15 -6.22 8.38
N CYS A 59 5.54 -5.11 7.76
CA CYS A 59 4.73 -3.90 7.66
C CYS A 59 4.63 -3.46 6.20
N GLN A 60 3.45 -3.05 5.75
CA GLN A 60 3.22 -2.67 4.36
C GLN A 60 3.05 -1.17 4.12
N LEU A 61 2.65 -0.40 5.15
CA LEU A 61 2.20 0.99 4.96
C LEU A 61 3.03 2.05 5.71
N GLN A 62 4.17 1.72 6.33
CA GLN A 62 4.94 2.69 7.13
C GLN A 62 5.48 3.88 6.32
N HIS A 63 5.53 3.78 4.99
CA HIS A 63 5.92 4.90 4.12
C HIS A 63 4.78 5.90 3.88
N ILE A 64 3.60 5.69 4.49
CA ILE A 64 2.40 6.52 4.35
C ILE A 64 2.05 7.12 5.71
N VAL A 65 1.72 8.41 5.78
CA VAL A 65 1.23 9.07 7.01
C VAL A 65 -0.04 8.37 7.53
N TYR A 66 -0.19 8.30 8.85
CA TYR A 66 -1.15 7.40 9.50
C TYR A 66 -2.60 7.70 9.11
N GLU A 67 -2.95 8.98 9.02
CA GLU A 67 -4.27 9.47 8.63
C GLU A 67 -4.66 8.94 7.26
N LYS A 68 -3.70 8.96 6.31
CA LYS A 68 -3.92 8.44 4.96
C LYS A 68 -4.05 6.91 4.95
N GLN A 69 -3.37 6.20 5.87
CA GLN A 69 -3.58 4.75 6.02
C GLN A 69 -5.03 4.42 6.44
N LEU A 70 -5.63 5.22 7.32
CA LEU A 70 -7.03 5.05 7.75
C LEU A 70 -7.99 5.29 6.58
N GLU A 71 -7.74 6.32 5.79
CA GLU A 71 -8.53 6.61 4.58
C GLU A 71 -8.43 5.47 3.55
N ILE A 72 -7.23 4.97 3.27
CA ILE A 72 -7.02 3.84 2.35
C ILE A 72 -7.82 2.61 2.81
N LYS A 73 -7.81 2.30 4.11
CA LYS A 73 -8.59 1.19 4.67
C LYS A 73 -10.09 1.40 4.48
N ARG A 74 -10.58 2.61 4.73
CA ARG A 74 -12.00 2.97 4.52
C ARG A 74 -12.41 2.78 3.06
N LEU A 75 -11.60 3.28 2.13
CA LEU A 75 -11.86 3.17 0.69
C LEU A 75 -11.82 1.71 0.21
N ALA A 76 -10.91 0.89 0.73
CA ALA A 76 -10.85 -0.53 0.39
C ALA A 76 -12.14 -1.28 0.79
N VAL A 77 -12.69 -0.99 1.98
CA VAL A 77 -13.97 -1.55 2.41
C VAL A 77 -15.12 -1.03 1.55
N GLN A 78 -15.11 0.26 1.20
CA GLN A 78 -16.11 0.86 0.30
C GLN A 78 -16.16 0.18 -1.06
N ASP A 79 -14.99 0.03 -1.68
CA ASP A 79 -14.85 -0.59 -2.99
C ASP A 79 -15.36 -2.04 -2.96
N ALA A 80 -15.03 -2.80 -1.91
CA ALA A 80 -15.52 -4.16 -1.72
C ALA A 80 -17.05 -4.22 -1.57
N LEU A 81 -17.66 -3.35 -0.76
CA LEU A 81 -19.11 -3.31 -0.55
C LEU A 81 -19.87 -2.94 -1.83
N ILE A 82 -19.35 -1.97 -2.60
CA ILE A 82 -19.97 -1.54 -3.85
C ILE A 82 -19.83 -2.63 -4.91
N ARG A 83 -18.61 -3.12 -5.15
CA ARG A 83 -18.33 -4.05 -6.27
C ARG A 83 -18.79 -5.48 -6.01
N LEU A 84 -18.58 -5.98 -4.80
CA LEU A 84 -18.87 -7.38 -4.46
C LEU A 84 -20.22 -7.49 -3.75
N GLY A 85 -20.49 -6.60 -2.80
CA GLY A 85 -21.74 -6.59 -2.04
C GLY A 85 -22.92 -5.97 -2.78
N GLN A 86 -22.67 -5.19 -3.84
CA GLN A 86 -23.70 -4.40 -4.55
C GLN A 86 -24.49 -3.47 -3.61
N GLN A 87 -23.84 -3.03 -2.52
CA GLN A 87 -24.44 -2.15 -1.52
C GLN A 87 -23.77 -0.77 -1.58
N LYS A 88 -24.57 0.28 -1.59
CA LYS A 88 -24.11 1.67 -1.39
C LYS A 88 -24.51 2.09 0.01
N VAL A 89 -23.58 1.98 0.94
CA VAL A 89 -23.78 2.39 2.33
C VAL A 89 -22.84 3.54 2.67
N GLU A 90 -23.29 4.41 3.56
CA GLU A 90 -22.41 5.38 4.18
C GLU A 90 -21.44 4.64 5.12
N LEU A 91 -20.15 4.86 4.92
CA LEU A 91 -19.14 4.29 5.80
C LEU A 91 -18.87 5.20 6.98
N LEU A 92 -18.62 4.58 8.13
CA LEU A 92 -18.10 5.27 9.30
C LEU A 92 -16.58 5.43 9.19
N SER A 93 -16.02 6.38 9.94
CA SER A 93 -14.58 6.58 10.02
C SER A 93 -13.90 5.34 10.60
N VAL A 94 -12.70 5.01 10.10
CA VAL A 94 -11.92 3.91 10.66
C VAL A 94 -11.42 4.34 12.04
N ILE A 95 -11.69 3.53 13.05
CA ILE A 95 -11.18 3.75 14.41
C ILE A 95 -9.67 3.57 14.39
N GLY A 96 -8.94 4.67 14.57
CA GLY A 96 -7.48 4.69 14.64
C GLY A 96 -6.94 4.43 16.04
N MET A 97 -5.63 4.19 16.12
CA MET A 97 -4.86 4.13 17.36
C MET A 97 -4.16 5.47 17.57
N GLU A 98 -4.20 6.01 18.78
CA GLU A 98 -3.53 7.27 19.14
C GLU A 98 -2.01 7.17 18.94
N HIS A 99 -1.43 6.04 19.32
CA HIS A 99 0.01 5.76 19.20
C HIS A 99 0.23 4.48 18.38
N PRO A 100 0.27 4.54 17.03
CA PRO A 100 0.18 3.36 16.14
C PRO A 100 1.47 2.52 16.05
N TRP A 101 2.09 2.23 17.20
CA TRP A 101 3.37 1.55 17.34
C TRP A 101 3.33 0.55 18.49
N ARG A 102 4.22 -0.45 18.43
CA ARG A 102 4.41 -1.45 19.51
C ARG A 102 3.12 -2.18 19.96
N TYR A 103 2.10 -2.23 19.10
CA TYR A 103 0.80 -2.84 19.41
C TYR A 103 0.80 -4.37 19.38
N ARG A 104 1.78 -5.00 18.70
CA ARG A 104 1.83 -6.46 18.52
C ARG A 104 2.43 -7.11 19.76
N ASN A 105 1.62 -7.86 20.50
CA ASN A 105 2.03 -8.58 21.72
C ASN A 105 2.64 -9.98 21.47
N LYS A 106 2.58 -10.48 20.22
CA LYS A 106 3.09 -11.81 19.85
C LYS A 106 3.76 -11.79 18.48
N GLY A 107 5.03 -12.20 18.41
CA GLY A 107 5.79 -12.38 17.18
C GLY A 107 6.21 -13.84 17.00
N TYR A 108 6.29 -14.30 15.75
CA TYR A 108 6.89 -15.58 15.40
C TYR A 108 8.08 -15.30 14.49
N PHE A 109 9.21 -15.89 14.82
CA PHE A 109 10.44 -15.77 14.06
C PHE A 109 10.80 -17.15 13.54
N GLN A 110 10.93 -17.26 12.22
CA GLN A 110 11.39 -18.49 11.59
C GLN A 110 12.90 -18.56 11.82
N VAL A 111 13.37 -19.67 12.40
CA VAL A 111 14.78 -19.98 12.59
C VAL A 111 15.04 -21.25 11.80
N ASN A 112 15.97 -21.17 10.85
CA ASN A 112 16.45 -22.33 10.10
C ASN A 112 17.60 -22.99 10.86
#